data_AF-A0A2E3M9Y7-F1
#
_entry.id   AF-A0A2E3M9Y7-F1
#
_cell.length_a   1.000
_cell.length_b   1.000
_cell.length_c   1.000
_cell.angle_alpha   90.00
_cell.angle_beta   90.00
_cell.angle_gamma   90.00
#
_symmetry.space_group_name_H-M   'P 1'
#
loop_
_entity.id
_entity.type
_entity.pdbx_description
1 polymer ?
#
loop_
_entity_poly.entity_id
_entity_poly.type
_entity_poly.pdbx_seq_one_letter_code
_entity_poly.pdbx_strand_id
1 'polypeptide(L)'
;EAITEPFQVDGSKCISYFTIELKDNIPNEMKGKLDHWAFGCDVCQDVCPWNHFSKQHSEPLFNPKPELLSMTKNDWEEITQETFSKVFKKSAVKRTKYSGLKRNIEFLKE
;
A
#
# COMPACT_ATOMS: atom_id res chain seq x y z
N GLU A 1 -0.70 3.74 17.10
CA GLU A 1 0.58 4.46 17.03
C GLU A 1 1.69 3.44 16.84
N ALA A 2 2.39 3.49 15.70
CA ALA A 2 3.41 2.50 15.32
C ALA A 2 4.84 3.01 15.55
N ILE A 3 5.07 4.32 15.51
CA ILE A 3 6.35 4.93 15.88
C ILE A 3 6.29 5.14 17.39
N THR A 4 6.91 4.24 18.16
CA THR A 4 6.79 4.22 19.63
C THR A 4 7.74 5.21 20.29
N GLU A 5 8.92 5.40 19.69
CA GLU A 5 9.99 6.28 20.15
C GLU A 5 10.79 6.76 18.92
N PRO A 6 11.64 7.81 19.06
CA PRO A 6 12.52 8.23 17.96
C PRO A 6 13.32 7.05 17.39
N PHE A 7 13.25 6.89 16.07
CA PHE A 7 13.94 5.82 15.32
C PHE A 7 13.46 4.39 15.62
N GLN A 8 12.34 4.21 16.32
CA GLN A 8 11.75 2.89 16.60
C GLN A 8 10.36 2.77 15.97
N VAL A 9 10.15 1.68 15.24
CA VAL A 9 8.85 1.35 14.62
C VAL A 9 8.42 -0.05 15.05
N ASP A 10 7.25 -0.13 15.68
CA ASP A 10 6.55 -1.37 15.94
C ASP A 10 5.82 -1.84 14.66
N GLY A 11 6.43 -2.80 13.96
CA GLY A 11 5.87 -3.39 12.74
C GLY A 11 4.50 -4.03 12.96
N SER A 12 4.20 -4.51 14.16
CA SER A 12 2.90 -5.12 14.49
C SER A 12 1.74 -4.12 14.55
N LYS A 13 2.02 -2.83 14.38
CA LYS A 13 1.04 -1.73 14.32
C LYS A 13 1.15 -0.89 13.04
N CYS A 14 2.12 -1.20 12.18
CA CYS A 14 2.44 -0.41 11.00
C CYS A 14 1.56 -0.81 9.79
N ILE A 15 0.85 0.15 9.21
CA ILE A 15 0.01 -0.07 8.03
C ILE A 15 0.83 -0.62 6.85
N SER A 16 2.04 -0.09 6.64
CA SER A 16 2.93 -0.57 5.57
C SER A 16 3.32 -2.04 5.79
N TYR A 17 3.60 -2.45 7.03
CA TYR A 17 3.87 -3.85 7.34
C TYR A 17 2.64 -4.74 7.08
N PHE A 18 1.46 -4.32 7.55
CA PHE A 18 0.24 -5.08 7.33
C PHE A 18 -0.10 -5.28 5.86
N THR A 19 0.09 -4.24 5.05
CA THR A 19 -0.31 -4.27 3.64
C THR A 19 0.73 -4.92 2.73
N ILE A 20 2.01 -5.00 3.15
CA ILE A 20 3.11 -5.55 2.33
C ILE A 20 3.60 -6.92 2.82
N GLU A 21 3.86 -7.08 4.11
CA GLU A 21 4.60 -8.24 4.66
C GLU A 21 3.72 -9.26 5.38
N LEU A 22 2.67 -8.81 6.07
CA LEU A 22 1.79 -9.70 6.82
C LEU A 22 1.15 -10.72 5.86
N LYS A 23 1.25 -12.01 6.18
CA LYS A 23 0.66 -13.10 5.38
C LYS A 23 -0.71 -13.54 5.88
N ASP A 24 -0.99 -13.30 7.16
CA ASP A 24 -2.25 -13.66 7.83
C ASP A 24 -3.30 -12.53 7.74
N ASN A 25 -4.44 -12.67 8.39
CA ASN A 25 -5.46 -11.63 8.36
C ASN A 25 -5.03 -10.36 9.12
N ILE A 26 -5.42 -9.20 8.59
CA ILE A 26 -5.24 -7.92 9.30
C ILE A 26 -6.10 -7.96 10.57
N PRO A 27 -5.56 -7.60 11.76
CA PRO A 27 -6.31 -7.63 13.00
C PRO A 27 -7.58 -6.76 12.93
N ASN A 28 -8.70 -7.25 13.46
CA ASN A 28 -9.97 -6.51 13.49
C ASN A 28 -9.88 -5.16 14.20
N GLU A 29 -8.94 -5.01 15.14
CA GLU A 29 -8.66 -3.75 15.84
C GLU A 29 -8.19 -2.64 14.90
N MET A 30 -7.77 -2.98 13.68
CA MET A 30 -7.32 -2.04 12.66
C MET A 30 -8.45 -1.57 11.72
N LYS A 31 -9.69 -2.06 11.91
CA LYS A 31 -10.84 -1.60 11.12
C LYS A 31 -11.01 -0.09 11.24
N GLY A 32 -11.22 0.58 10.11
CA GLY A 32 -11.31 2.04 10.03
C GLY A 32 -10.01 2.80 10.32
N LYS A 33 -8.87 2.13 10.51
CA LYS A 33 -7.56 2.77 10.79
C LYS A 33 -6.57 2.71 9.63
N LEU A 34 -6.92 2.04 8.53
CA LEU A 34 -6.10 1.94 7.32
C LEU A 34 -6.49 2.98 6.24
N ASP A 35 -7.52 3.79 6.49
CA ASP A 35 -8.09 4.76 5.54
C ASP A 35 -8.36 4.15 4.16
N HIS A 36 -7.54 4.48 3.16
CA HIS A 36 -7.61 3.95 1.79
C HIS A 36 -6.30 3.26 1.36
N TRP A 37 -5.43 2.93 2.32
CA TRP A 37 -4.12 2.34 2.06
C TRP A 37 -4.21 0.84 1.80
N ALA A 38 -4.32 0.45 0.53
CA ALA A 38 -4.33 -0.95 0.10
C ALA A 38 -2.91 -1.56 -0.04
N PHE A 39 -1.87 -0.73 -0.17
CA PHE A 39 -0.47 -1.15 -0.28
C PHE A 39 0.45 -0.02 0.20
N GLY A 40 1.30 -0.31 1.18
CA GLY A 40 2.18 0.70 1.78
C GLY A 40 1.42 1.71 2.64
N CYS A 41 2.14 2.73 3.09
CA CYS A 41 1.60 3.87 3.84
C CYS A 41 2.66 4.97 3.84
N ASP A 42 2.27 6.20 3.49
CA ASP A 42 3.18 7.35 3.47
C ASP A 42 2.87 8.39 4.56
N VAL A 43 1.93 8.14 5.47
CA VAL A 43 1.50 9.11 6.50
C VAL A 43 2.67 9.70 7.30
N CYS A 44 3.64 8.88 7.71
CA CYS A 44 4.80 9.37 8.47
C CYS A 44 5.76 10.23 7.63
N GLN A 45 5.78 10.03 6.31
CA GLN A 45 6.51 10.87 5.38
C GLN A 45 5.74 12.15 5.06
N ASP A 46 4.44 12.07 4.85
CA ASP A 46 3.59 13.22 4.49
C ASP A 46 3.57 14.30 5.57
N VAL A 47 3.60 13.90 6.85
CA VAL A 47 3.66 14.85 7.98
C VAL A 47 5.08 15.32 8.31
N CYS A 48 6.10 14.76 7.67
CA CYS A 48 7.49 15.10 7.97
C CYS A 48 7.85 16.49 7.41
N PRO A 49 8.28 17.46 8.25
CA PRO A 49 8.59 18.82 7.80
C PRO A 49 9.75 18.86 6.79
N TRP A 50 10.63 17.86 6.79
CA TRP A 50 11.75 17.79 5.85
C TRP A 50 11.32 17.42 4.43
N ASN A 51 10.17 16.77 4.24
CA ASN A 51 9.69 16.38 2.92
C ASN A 51 9.18 17.56 2.09
N HIS A 52 8.94 18.72 2.72
CA HIS A 52 8.70 19.98 1.99
C HIS A 52 9.87 20.40 1.10
N PHE A 53 11.08 19.92 1.39
CA PHE A 53 12.28 20.19 0.60
C PHE A 53 12.58 19.12 -0.46
N SER A 54 11.70 18.11 -0.60
CA SER A 54 11.86 17.05 -1.59
C SER A 54 11.74 17.60 -3.02
N LYS A 55 12.45 16.96 -3.95
CA LYS A 55 12.41 17.29 -5.38
C LYS A 55 11.77 16.13 -6.13
N GLN A 56 11.00 16.44 -7.17
CA GLN A 56 10.46 15.42 -8.06
C GLN A 56 11.59 14.63 -8.73
N HIS A 57 11.36 13.33 -8.94
CA HIS A 57 12.30 12.49 -9.65
C HIS A 57 12.37 12.88 -11.14
N SER A 58 13.52 12.60 -11.76
CA SER A 58 13.71 12.71 -13.20
C SER A 58 13.85 11.35 -13.88
N GLU A 59 13.67 10.26 -13.14
CA GLU A 59 13.78 8.88 -13.64
C GLU A 59 12.48 8.44 -14.33
N PRO A 60 12.45 8.24 -15.66
CA PRO A 60 11.23 7.86 -16.37
C PRO A 60 10.67 6.50 -15.97
N LEU A 61 11.50 5.57 -15.48
CA LEU A 61 11.06 4.24 -15.06
C LEU A 61 10.19 4.25 -13.78
N PHE A 62 10.19 5.36 -13.03
CA PHE A 62 9.33 5.54 -11.86
C PHE A 62 7.95 6.09 -12.20
N ASN A 63 7.72 6.49 -13.45
CA ASN A 63 6.39 6.91 -13.87
C ASN A 63 5.39 5.75 -13.72
N PRO A 64 4.19 6.01 -13.19
CA PRO A 64 3.15 5.01 -13.09
C PRO A 64 2.75 4.52 -14.48
N LYS A 65 2.42 3.24 -14.58
CA LYS A 65 1.94 2.66 -15.84
C LYS A 65 0.54 3.18 -16.16
N PRO A 66 0.23 3.50 -17.42
CA PRO A 66 -1.11 3.98 -17.81
C PRO A 66 -2.24 3.04 -17.38
N GLU A 67 -2.02 1.72 -17.44
CA GLU A 67 -3.03 0.72 -17.05
C GLU A 67 -3.40 0.80 -15.57
N LEU A 68 -2.46 1.21 -14.71
CA LEU A 68 -2.72 1.43 -13.29
C LEU A 68 -3.58 2.68 -13.09
N LEU A 69 -3.28 3.76 -13.80
CA LEU A 69 -3.99 5.04 -13.69
C LEU A 69 -5.42 4.98 -14.25
N SER A 70 -5.69 4.05 -15.17
CA SER A 70 -7.04 3.84 -15.73
C SER A 70 -7.96 2.99 -14.85
N MET A 71 -7.48 2.40 -13.75
CA MET A 71 -8.29 1.52 -12.92
C MET A 71 -9.35 2.29 -12.13
N THR A 72 -10.60 1.82 -12.22
CA THR A 72 -11.72 2.32 -11.43
C THR A 72 -11.83 1.57 -10.10
N LYS A 73 -12.67 2.08 -9.18
CA LYS A 73 -12.99 1.39 -7.93
C LYS A 73 -13.47 -0.04 -8.19
N ASN A 74 -14.40 -0.24 -9.14
CA ASN A 74 -14.92 -1.56 -9.47
C ASN A 74 -13.82 -2.50 -9.99
N ASP A 75 -12.86 -1.99 -10.77
CA ASP A 75 -11.74 -2.81 -11.26
C ASP A 75 -10.83 -3.29 -10.12
N TRP A 76 -10.66 -2.50 -9.06
CA TRP A 76 -9.94 -2.91 -7.85
C TRP A 76 -10.71 -3.95 -7.06
N GLU A 77 -12.01 -3.74 -6.92
CA GLU A 77 -12.89 -4.63 -6.16
C GLU A 77 -13.02 -6.02 -6.79
N GLU A 78 -13.00 -6.09 -8.13
CA GLU A 78 -13.11 -7.31 -8.93
C GLU A 78 -11.76 -7.73 -9.54
N ILE A 79 -10.64 -7.25 -8.98
CA ILE A 79 -9.31 -7.52 -9.54
C ILE A 79 -9.03 -9.02 -9.60
N THR A 80 -8.53 -9.49 -10.73
CA THR A 80 -8.15 -10.90 -10.95
C THR A 80 -6.65 -11.11 -10.84
N GLN A 81 -6.22 -12.35 -10.63
CA GLN A 81 -4.81 -12.74 -10.65
C GLN A 81 -4.10 -12.36 -11.96
N GLU A 82 -4.82 -12.45 -13.09
CA GLU A 82 -4.33 -12.10 -14.41
C GLU A 82 -4.09 -10.58 -14.52
N THR A 83 -5.09 -9.77 -14.18
CA THR A 83 -5.00 -8.31 -14.16
C THR A 83 -3.89 -7.84 -13.23
N PHE A 84 -3.84 -8.36 -11.99
CA PHE A 84 -2.76 -8.11 -11.05
C PHE A 84 -1.40 -8.41 -11.66
N SER A 85 -1.29 -9.53 -12.40
CA SER A 85 -0.02 -9.95 -12.98
C SER A 85 0.46 -9.08 -14.11
N LYS A 86 -0.47 -8.58 -14.92
CA LYS A 86 -0.22 -7.64 -16.01
C LYS A 86 0.17 -6.26 -15.48
N VAL A 87 -0.70 -5.66 -14.66
CA VAL A 87 -0.55 -4.28 -14.15
C VAL A 87 0.73 -4.15 -13.33
N PHE A 88 0.95 -5.05 -12.35
CA PHE A 88 2.07 -4.95 -11.43
C PHE A 88 3.34 -5.70 -11.86
N LYS A 89 3.46 -6.10 -13.14
CA LYS A 89 4.71 -6.70 -13.65
C LYS A 89 5.91 -5.77 -13.37
N LYS A 90 6.96 -6.25 -12.72
CA LYS A 90 8.13 -5.46 -12.30
C LYS A 90 7.82 -4.29 -11.33
N SER A 91 6.73 -4.36 -10.58
CA SER A 91 6.40 -3.40 -9.52
C SER A 91 6.67 -3.98 -8.13
N ALA A 92 7.02 -3.14 -7.16
CA ALA A 92 7.17 -3.50 -5.76
C ALA A 92 5.88 -4.12 -5.16
N VAL A 93 4.71 -3.78 -5.71
CA VAL A 93 3.41 -4.35 -5.31
C VAL A 93 3.39 -5.88 -5.44
N LYS A 94 4.24 -6.47 -6.28
CA LYS A 94 4.39 -7.93 -6.36
C LYS A 94 4.80 -8.58 -5.04
N ARG A 95 5.40 -7.84 -4.10
CA ARG A 95 5.82 -8.34 -2.79
C ARG A 95 4.65 -8.84 -1.93
N THR A 96 3.52 -8.14 -1.93
CA THR A 96 2.31 -8.55 -1.18
C THR A 96 1.58 -9.74 -1.85
N LYS A 97 1.90 -10.02 -3.11
CA LYS A 97 1.20 -11.00 -3.97
C LYS A 97 -0.27 -10.62 -4.20
N TYR A 98 -0.92 -11.33 -5.13
CA TYR A 98 -2.33 -11.09 -5.44
C TYR A 98 -3.22 -11.31 -4.21
N SER A 99 -3.00 -12.40 -3.47
CA SER A 99 -3.79 -12.74 -2.29
C SER A 99 -3.69 -11.67 -1.20
N GLY A 100 -2.49 -11.10 -0.98
CA GLY A 100 -2.29 -10.03 0.00
C GLY A 100 -2.98 -8.74 -0.41
N LEU A 101 -2.84 -8.33 -1.68
CA LEU A 101 -3.53 -7.14 -2.19
C LEU A 101 -5.06 -7.30 -2.11
N LYS A 102 -5.59 -8.46 -2.54
CA LYS A 102 -7.02 -8.74 -2.48
C LYS A 102 -7.55 -8.70 -1.05
N ARG A 103 -6.85 -9.34 -0.10
CA ARG A 103 -7.16 -9.27 1.33
C ARG A 103 -7.19 -7.82 1.83
N ASN A 104 -6.22 -6.99 1.44
CA ASN A 104 -6.18 -5.59 1.87
C ASN A 104 -7.37 -4.81 1.31
N ILE A 105 -7.70 -5.00 0.03
CA ILE A 105 -8.86 -4.35 -0.61
C ILE A 105 -10.15 -4.77 0.08
N GLU A 106 -10.33 -6.05 0.36
CA GLU A 106 -11.50 -6.57 1.08
C GLU A 106 -11.60 -5.96 2.49
N PHE A 107 -10.49 -5.87 3.23
CA PHE A 107 -10.45 -5.26 4.56
C PHE A 107 -10.87 -3.78 4.56
N LEU A 108 -10.61 -3.04 3.48
CA LEU A 108 -10.99 -1.64 3.33
C LEU A 108 -12.47 -1.43 2.94
N LYS A 109 -13.18 -2.49 2.52
CA LYS A 109 -14.62 -2.41 2.21
C LYS A 109 -15.48 -2.46 3.46
N GLU A 110 -14.98 -3.09 4.52
CA GLU A 110 -15.67 -3.28 5.80
C GLU A 110 -15.58 -2.05 6.72
#